data_AF-A0A1E8CUB7-F1
#
_entry.id   AF-A0A1E8CUB7-F1
#
_cell.length_a   1.000
_cell.length_b   1.000
_cell.length_c   1.000
_cell.angle_alpha   90.00
_cell.angle_beta   90.00
_cell.angle_gamma   90.00
#
_symmetry.space_group_name_H-M   'P 1'
#
loop_
_entity.id
_entity.type
_entity.pdbx_description
1 polymer ?
#
loop_
_entity_poly.entity_id
_entity_poly.type
_entity_poly.pdbx_seq_one_letter_code
_entity_poly.pdbx_strand_id
1 'polypeptide(L)'
;MAASRERREDHSVGVDIETARQFAASWVRAWNDHDLDGVLSHFDDDADFSSPVAAQLLPHTGGVLHGKQAIRDYWTIGLQRFPDLYFEIVHVYCGLDLIVINYRNHTGGLVSEVLTFNAAGQVVTGAGTYLLQDAAGASGAHPV
;
A
#
# COMPACT_ATOMS: atom_id res chain seq x y z
N MET A 1 35.75 17.66 35.01
CA MET A 1 36.01 17.74 33.56
C MET A 1 36.13 16.34 33.00
N ALA A 2 35.18 15.95 32.16
CA ALA A 2 35.32 15.10 30.97
C ALA A 2 33.92 14.56 30.68
N ALA A 3 33.26 15.19 29.71
CA ALA A 3 32.01 14.73 29.16
C ALA A 3 32.28 13.48 28.30
N SER A 4 31.71 12.35 28.69
CA SER A 4 31.54 11.22 27.76
C SER A 4 30.09 11.25 27.30
N ARG A 5 29.85 12.07 26.26
CA ARG A 5 28.73 11.88 25.34
C ARG A 5 28.97 10.56 24.63
N GLU A 6 28.45 9.47 25.18
CA GLU A 6 28.22 8.28 24.38
C GLU A 6 27.13 8.63 23.37
N ARG A 7 27.53 8.66 22.10
CA ARG A 7 26.63 8.77 20.96
C ARG A 7 25.63 7.62 21.08
N ARG A 8 24.37 7.94 21.35
CA ARG A 8 23.27 7.04 20.98
C ARG A 8 23.31 6.96 19.46
N GLU A 9 23.81 5.84 18.94
CA GLU A 9 23.58 5.48 17.56
C GLU A 9 22.07 5.31 17.41
N ASP A 10 21.45 6.29 16.76
CA ASP A 10 20.04 6.34 16.41
C ASP A 10 19.76 5.22 15.41
N HIS A 11 19.46 4.03 15.92
CA HIS A 11 19.10 2.85 15.14
C HIS A 11 17.60 2.88 14.79
N SER A 12 17.11 3.93 14.13
CA SER A 12 15.78 3.91 13.51
C SER A 12 15.84 3.24 12.14
N VAL A 13 16.38 2.02 12.07
CA VAL A 13 16.30 1.20 10.84
C VAL A 13 15.00 0.41 10.94
N GLY A 14 13.87 1.11 10.80
CA GLY A 14 12.56 0.48 10.85
C GLY A 14 11.42 1.48 10.95
N VAL A 15 10.22 1.04 10.53
CA VAL A 15 9.00 1.81 10.70
C VAL A 15 8.58 1.70 12.16
N ASP A 16 8.71 2.80 12.92
CA ASP A 16 8.21 2.81 14.29
C ASP A 16 6.67 2.89 14.33
N ILE A 17 6.11 2.63 15.52
CA ILE A 17 4.65 2.52 15.73
C ILE A 17 3.93 3.84 15.38
N GLU A 18 4.54 4.98 15.64
CA GLU A 18 3.91 6.28 15.39
C GLU A 18 3.95 6.60 13.89
N THR A 19 5.07 6.32 13.23
CA THR A 19 5.22 6.42 11.78
C THR A 19 4.22 5.53 11.06
N ALA A 20 4.05 4.28 11.48
CA ALA A 20 3.05 3.36 10.92
C ALA A 20 1.62 3.90 11.07
N ARG A 21 1.29 4.48 12.23
CA ARG A 21 -0.02 5.08 12.49
C ARG A 21 -0.28 6.28 11.59
N GLN A 22 0.70 7.19 11.46
CA GLN A 22 0.60 8.37 10.63
C GLN A 22 0.52 8.02 9.15
N PHE A 23 1.32 7.06 8.71
CA PHE A 23 1.27 6.52 7.36
C PHE A 23 -0.14 6.01 7.04
N ALA A 24 -0.69 5.11 7.86
CA ALA A 24 -1.98 4.49 7.59
C ALA A 24 -3.11 5.54 7.54
N ALA A 25 -3.08 6.54 8.44
CA ALA A 25 -4.03 7.65 8.43
C ALA A 25 -3.91 8.53 7.16
N SER A 26 -2.69 8.83 6.73
CA SER A 26 -2.47 9.59 5.49
C SER A 26 -2.85 8.79 4.25
N TRP A 27 -2.52 7.50 4.22
CA TRP A 27 -2.81 6.57 3.13
C TRP A 27 -4.32 6.43 2.92
N VAL A 28 -5.09 6.17 3.98
CA VAL A 28 -6.56 6.00 3.84
C VAL A 28 -7.24 7.30 3.44
N ARG A 29 -6.76 8.45 3.95
CA ARG A 29 -7.27 9.75 3.55
C ARG A 29 -7.04 9.99 2.06
N ALA A 30 -5.82 9.79 1.56
CA ALA A 30 -5.50 10.02 0.16
C ALA A 30 -6.32 9.09 -0.76
N TRP A 31 -6.50 7.83 -0.38
CA TRP A 31 -7.40 6.93 -1.11
C TRP A 31 -8.85 7.39 -1.12
N ASN A 32 -9.39 7.82 0.02
CA ASN A 32 -10.78 8.26 0.13
C ASN A 32 -11.03 9.62 -0.54
N ASP A 33 -10.00 10.44 -0.67
CA ASP A 33 -10.01 11.71 -1.43
C ASP A 33 -9.75 11.48 -2.94
N HIS A 34 -9.56 10.22 -3.38
CA HIS A 34 -9.15 9.82 -4.74
C HIS A 34 -7.88 10.53 -5.23
N ASP A 35 -6.99 10.88 -4.31
CA ASP A 35 -5.73 11.59 -4.56
C ASP A 35 -4.57 10.61 -4.76
N LEU A 36 -4.39 10.16 -6.01
CA LEU A 36 -3.29 9.26 -6.35
C LEU A 36 -1.91 9.89 -6.15
N ASP A 37 -1.77 11.21 -6.30
CA ASP A 37 -0.50 11.88 -6.01
C ASP A 37 -0.17 11.83 -4.52
N GLY A 38 -1.18 12.03 -3.67
CA GLY A 38 -1.11 11.83 -2.24
C GLY A 38 -0.70 10.40 -1.86
N VAL A 39 -1.32 9.38 -2.46
CA VAL A 39 -0.98 7.97 -2.19
C VAL A 39 0.45 7.66 -2.65
N LEU A 40 0.80 8.03 -3.89
CA LEU A 40 2.10 7.70 -4.50
C LEU A 40 3.27 8.52 -3.93
N SER A 41 2.99 9.62 -3.21
CA SER A 41 4.03 10.39 -2.49
C SER A 41 4.76 9.56 -1.44
N HIS A 42 4.11 8.49 -0.94
CA HIS A 42 4.67 7.53 0.01
C HIS A 42 5.58 6.47 -0.63
N PHE A 43 5.56 6.34 -1.96
CA PHE A 43 6.25 5.27 -2.67
C PHE A 43 7.61 5.73 -3.19
N ASP A 44 8.55 4.80 -3.26
CA ASP A 44 9.78 4.95 -4.03
C ASP A 44 9.44 5.03 -5.54
N ASP A 45 10.28 5.71 -6.34
CA ASP A 45 10.03 5.84 -7.79
C ASP A 45 10.13 4.48 -8.50
N ASP A 46 10.98 3.59 -8.00
CA ASP A 46 11.20 2.24 -8.53
C ASP A 46 10.41 1.17 -7.75
N ALA A 47 9.40 1.57 -6.96
CA ALA A 47 8.62 0.64 -6.16
C ALA A 47 7.88 -0.41 -7.01
N ASP A 48 7.80 -1.63 -6.49
CA ASP A 48 7.02 -2.71 -7.08
C ASP A 48 5.68 -2.85 -6.38
N PHE A 49 4.61 -3.13 -7.13
CA PHE A 49 3.31 -3.48 -6.56
C PHE A 49 2.74 -4.75 -7.18
N SER A 50 2.24 -5.67 -6.36
CA SER A 50 1.60 -6.90 -6.83
C SER A 50 0.15 -7.02 -6.39
N SER A 51 -0.70 -7.59 -7.24
CA SER A 51 -2.10 -7.87 -6.89
C SER A 51 -2.73 -8.91 -7.82
N PRO A 52 -3.55 -9.84 -7.31
CA PRO A 52 -4.37 -10.71 -8.16
C PRO A 52 -5.39 -9.91 -8.99
N VAL A 53 -5.82 -8.74 -8.53
CA VAL A 53 -6.68 -7.83 -9.30
C VAL A 53 -5.89 -7.19 -10.44
N ALA A 54 -4.64 -6.80 -10.21
CA ALA A 54 -3.76 -6.34 -11.28
C ALA A 54 -3.56 -7.44 -12.35
N ALA A 55 -3.42 -8.70 -11.95
CA ALA A 55 -3.30 -9.82 -12.90
C ALA A 55 -4.57 -10.01 -13.77
N GLN A 56 -5.75 -9.69 -13.23
CA GLN A 56 -7.02 -9.76 -13.96
C GLN A 56 -7.23 -8.57 -14.90
N LEU A 57 -6.90 -7.36 -14.43
CA LEU A 57 -7.10 -6.13 -15.21
C LEU A 57 -6.02 -5.90 -16.27
N LEU A 58 -4.80 -6.33 -15.98
CA LEU A 58 -3.62 -6.15 -16.82
C LEU A 58 -2.87 -7.49 -16.99
N PRO A 59 -3.43 -8.49 -17.70
CA PRO A 59 -2.85 -9.84 -17.75
C PRO A 59 -1.41 -9.91 -18.24
N HIS A 60 -1.00 -8.96 -19.09
CA HIS A 60 0.36 -8.87 -19.64
C HIS A 60 1.42 -8.54 -18.58
N THR A 61 1.03 -8.04 -17.40
CA THR A 61 1.95 -7.76 -16.29
C THR A 61 2.16 -8.97 -15.37
N GLY A 62 1.37 -10.04 -15.52
CA GLY A 62 1.36 -11.15 -14.58
C GLY A 62 0.94 -10.77 -13.16
N GLY A 63 0.35 -9.57 -12.98
CA GLY A 63 -0.04 -9.04 -11.69
C GLY A 63 1.04 -8.29 -10.92
N VAL A 64 2.20 -8.02 -11.54
CA VAL A 64 3.30 -7.25 -10.94
C VAL A 64 3.53 -5.98 -11.74
N LEU A 65 3.56 -4.85 -11.04
CA LEU A 65 3.71 -3.50 -11.59
C LEU A 65 5.05 -2.95 -11.12
N HIS A 66 5.88 -2.53 -12.08
CA HIS A 66 7.23 -2.04 -11.81
C HIS A 66 7.29 -0.53 -11.95
N GLY A 67 7.68 0.15 -10.87
CA GLY A 67 7.83 1.60 -10.81
C GLY A 67 6.51 2.34 -10.59
N LYS A 68 6.63 3.53 -10.00
CA LYS A 68 5.53 4.40 -9.58
C LYS A 68 4.55 4.73 -10.71
N GLN A 69 5.03 4.87 -11.95
CA GLN A 69 4.17 5.14 -13.09
C GLN A 69 3.25 3.97 -13.43
N ALA A 70 3.75 2.72 -13.44
CA ALA A 70 2.92 1.55 -13.72
C ALA A 70 1.87 1.33 -12.62
N ILE A 71 2.25 1.61 -11.36
CA ILE A 71 1.33 1.58 -10.22
C ILE A 71 0.24 2.64 -10.40
N ARG A 72 0.60 3.88 -10.77
CA ARG A 72 -0.34 4.97 -11.04
C ARG A 72 -1.35 4.60 -12.11
N ASP A 73 -0.88 4.06 -13.24
CA ASP A 73 -1.75 3.72 -14.36
C ASP A 73 -2.77 2.65 -13.96
N TYR A 74 -2.33 1.61 -13.23
CA TYR A 74 -3.21 0.59 -12.66
C TYR A 74 -4.24 1.17 -11.69
N TRP A 75 -3.83 1.97 -10.71
CA TRP A 75 -4.75 2.56 -9.74
C TRP A 75 -5.71 3.57 -10.37
N THR A 76 -5.29 4.26 -11.42
CA THR A 76 -6.16 5.13 -12.22
C THR A 76 -7.30 4.33 -12.86
N ILE A 77 -7.00 3.16 -13.42
CA ILE A 77 -8.04 2.23 -13.93
C ILE A 77 -8.97 1.79 -12.80
N GLY A 78 -8.43 1.51 -11.61
CA GLY A 78 -9.21 1.18 -10.42
C GLY A 78 -10.22 2.27 -10.05
N LEU A 79 -9.76 3.52 -9.90
CA LEU A 79 -10.62 4.66 -9.55
C LEU A 79 -11.66 4.97 -10.64
N GLN A 80 -11.32 4.79 -11.92
CA GLN A 80 -12.28 4.96 -13.01
C GLN A 80 -13.40 3.91 -12.97
N ARG A 81 -13.09 2.67 -12.58
CA ARG A 81 -14.07 1.57 -12.46
C ARG A 81 -14.90 1.67 -11.19
N PHE A 82 -14.30 2.17 -10.11
CA PHE A 82 -14.90 2.25 -8.79
C PHE A 82 -14.90 3.71 -8.30
N PRO A 83 -15.72 4.59 -8.90
CA PRO A 83 -15.76 6.01 -8.54
C PRO A 83 -16.28 6.26 -7.12
N ASP A 84 -16.99 5.29 -6.53
CA ASP A 84 -17.44 5.34 -5.14
C ASP A 84 -16.47 4.62 -4.19
N LEU A 85 -15.21 4.43 -4.60
CA LEU A 85 -14.19 3.79 -3.78
C LEU A 85 -14.04 4.54 -2.45
N TYR A 86 -14.18 3.78 -1.37
CA TYR A 86 -14.01 4.24 -0.01
C TYR A 86 -13.46 3.09 0.83
N PHE A 87 -12.46 3.40 1.65
CA PHE A 87 -11.75 2.47 2.50
C PHE A 87 -11.99 2.80 3.98
N GLU A 88 -12.29 1.78 4.76
CA GLU A 88 -12.37 1.83 6.22
C GLU A 88 -11.27 0.95 6.81
N ILE A 89 -10.29 1.54 7.51
CA ILE A 89 -9.25 0.77 8.19
C ILE A 89 -9.90 -0.08 9.28
N VAL A 90 -9.66 -1.38 9.24
CA VAL A 90 -10.04 -2.35 10.27
C VAL A 90 -8.90 -2.50 11.27
N HIS A 91 -7.70 -2.81 10.78
CA HIS A 91 -6.50 -3.00 11.59
C HIS A 91 -5.24 -2.54 10.87
N VAL A 92 -4.23 -2.13 11.65
CA VAL A 92 -2.87 -1.86 11.18
C VAL A 92 -1.91 -2.73 11.97
N TYR A 93 -1.04 -3.46 11.27
CA TYR A 93 -0.01 -4.30 11.85
C TYR A 93 1.36 -3.70 11.53
N CYS A 94 2.27 -3.69 12.51
CA CYS A 94 3.60 -3.11 12.37
C CYS A 94 4.65 -4.21 12.50
N GLY A 95 5.52 -4.33 11.50
CA GLY A 95 6.75 -5.12 11.53
C GLY A 95 7.96 -4.23 11.81
N LEU A 96 9.17 -4.74 11.50
CA LEU A 96 10.40 -3.96 11.62
C LEU A 96 10.55 -2.98 10.45
N ASP A 97 10.33 -3.45 9.23
CA ASP A 97 10.52 -2.72 7.97
C ASP A 97 9.27 -2.78 7.08
N LEU A 98 8.13 -3.20 7.64
CA LEU A 98 6.88 -3.34 6.92
C LEU A 98 5.69 -2.97 7.79
N ILE A 99 4.59 -2.62 7.12
CA ILE A 99 3.27 -2.55 7.75
C ILE A 99 2.27 -3.37 6.93
N VAL A 100 1.18 -3.77 7.60
CA VAL A 100 0.00 -4.32 6.93
C VAL A 100 -1.19 -3.45 7.26
N ILE A 101 -1.85 -2.90 6.26
CA ILE A 101 -3.11 -2.15 6.41
C ILE A 101 -4.23 -3.08 5.99
N ASN A 102 -4.99 -3.59 6.96
CA ASN A 102 -6.21 -4.32 6.70
C ASN A 102 -7.39 -3.34 6.71
N TYR A 103 -8.13 -3.29 5.61
CA TYR A 103 -9.24 -2.38 5.43
C TYR A 103 -10.42 -3.08 4.75
N ARG A 104 -11.59 -2.48 4.93
CA ARG A 104 -12.81 -2.82 4.21
C ARG A 104 -12.97 -1.86 3.04
N ASN A 105 -13.20 -2.40 1.85
CA ASN A 105 -13.43 -1.61 0.64
C ASN A 105 -14.92 -1.21 0.49
N HIS A 106 -15.24 -0.48 -0.58
CA HIS A 106 -16.58 0.01 -0.89
C HIS A 106 -17.64 -1.10 -1.09
N THR A 107 -17.24 -2.33 -1.38
CA THR A 107 -18.17 -3.48 -1.50
C THR A 107 -18.29 -4.30 -0.22
N GLY A 108 -17.62 -3.88 0.86
CA GLY A 108 -17.57 -4.59 2.13
C GLY A 108 -16.52 -5.70 2.20
N GLY A 109 -15.76 -5.93 1.12
CA GLY A 109 -14.69 -6.92 1.03
C GLY A 109 -13.48 -6.52 1.87
N LEU A 110 -12.82 -7.53 2.47
CA LEU A 110 -11.60 -7.33 3.25
C LEU A 110 -10.36 -7.46 2.37
N VAL A 111 -9.52 -6.43 2.46
CA VAL A 111 -8.26 -6.33 1.73
C VAL A 111 -7.15 -6.04 2.74
N SER A 112 -5.97 -6.57 2.50
CA SER A 112 -4.77 -6.21 3.24
C SER A 112 -3.69 -5.75 2.25
N GLU A 113 -3.21 -4.53 2.41
CA GLU A 113 -1.99 -4.08 1.73
C GLU A 113 -0.79 -4.33 2.64
N VAL A 114 0.15 -5.14 2.14
CA VAL A 114 1.45 -5.38 2.79
C VAL A 114 2.46 -4.46 2.13
N LEU A 115 3.08 -3.57 2.90
CA LEU A 115 3.96 -2.51 2.40
C LEU A 115 5.30 -2.61 3.12
N THR A 116 6.39 -2.76 2.37
CA THR A 116 7.76 -2.76 2.91
C THR A 116 8.45 -1.44 2.58
N PHE A 117 9.33 -0.99 3.47
CA PHE A 117 9.92 0.34 3.43
C PHE A 117 11.43 0.29 3.28
N ASN A 118 12.00 1.26 2.57
CA ASN A 118 13.43 1.53 2.59
C ASN A 118 13.84 2.35 3.84
N ALA A 119 15.14 2.56 4.02
CA ALA A 119 15.67 3.37 5.11
C ALA A 119 15.27 4.87 5.05
N ALA A 120 14.76 5.35 3.91
CA ALA A 120 14.22 6.69 3.77
C ALA A 120 12.72 6.78 4.13
N GLY A 121 12.10 5.66 4.54
CA GLY A 121 10.69 5.61 4.91
C GLY A 121 9.73 5.57 3.71
N GLN A 122 10.22 5.24 2.52
CA GLN A 122 9.39 5.11 1.32
C GLN A 122 9.04 3.64 1.06
N VAL A 123 7.84 3.39 0.55
CA VAL A 123 7.41 2.04 0.17
C VAL A 123 8.21 1.58 -1.05
N VAL A 124 8.89 0.44 -0.94
CA VAL A 124 9.64 -0.19 -2.05
C VAL A 124 8.94 -1.42 -2.61
N THR A 125 8.09 -2.08 -1.83
CA THR A 125 7.23 -3.15 -2.32
C THR A 125 5.86 -3.05 -1.67
N GLY A 126 4.81 -3.16 -2.49
CA GLY A 126 3.44 -3.31 -2.05
C GLY A 126 2.79 -4.58 -2.57
N ALA A 127 1.91 -5.17 -1.78
CA ALA A 127 1.08 -6.28 -2.20
C ALA A 127 -0.36 -6.07 -1.75
N GLY A 128 -1.26 -5.90 -2.73
CA GLY A 128 -2.70 -5.95 -2.50
C GLY A 128 -3.14 -7.40 -2.35
N THR A 129 -3.48 -7.79 -1.12
CA THR A 129 -3.90 -9.16 -0.78
C THR A 129 -5.37 -9.17 -0.40
N TYR A 130 -6.07 -10.25 -0.77
CA TYR A 130 -7.51 -10.39 -0.60
C TYR A 130 -7.79 -11.69 0.14
N LEU A 131 -8.97 -11.79 0.76
CA LEU A 131 -9.46 -13.10 1.19
C LEU A 131 -9.49 -14.06 -0.01
N LEU A 132 -9.13 -15.32 0.21
CA LEU A 132 -9.01 -16.33 -0.85
C LEU A 132 -10.26 -16.42 -1.73
N GLN A 133 -11.43 -16.33 -1.10
CA GLN A 133 -12.74 -16.37 -1.76
C GLN A 133 -13.02 -15.14 -2.65
N ASP A 134 -12.40 -14.00 -2.34
CA ASP A 134 -12.61 -12.73 -3.04
C ASP A 134 -11.53 -12.49 -4.10
N ALA A 135 -10.34 -13.07 -3.95
CA ALA A 135 -9.18 -12.83 -4.81
C ALA A 135 -9.46 -13.05 -6.31
N ALA A 136 -10.28 -14.04 -6.66
CA ALA A 136 -10.63 -14.36 -8.06
C ALA A 136 -11.67 -13.40 -8.68
N GLY A 137 -12.46 -12.69 -7.87
CA GLY A 137 -13.55 -11.82 -8.33
C GLY A 137 -13.37 -10.34 -7.97
N ALA A 138 -12.31 -10.00 -7.22
CA ALA A 138 -12.11 -8.66 -6.67
C ALA A 138 -11.92 -7.56 -7.72
N SER A 139 -11.60 -7.91 -8.98
CA SER A 139 -11.54 -6.93 -10.07
C SER A 139 -12.93 -6.48 -10.57
N GLY A 140 -14.00 -7.17 -10.18
CA GLY A 140 -15.32 -7.03 -10.80
C GLY A 140 -15.35 -7.45 -12.28
N ALA A 141 -14.25 -7.94 -12.84
CA ALA A 141 -14.22 -8.51 -14.17
C ALA A 141 -14.76 -9.95 -14.08
N HIS A 142 -15.98 -10.16 -14.59
CA HIS A 142 -16.44 -11.51 -14.86
C HIS A 142 -15.62 -12.10 -16.00
N PRO A 143 -15.11 -13.34 -15.87
CA PRO A 143 -14.54 -14.04 -17.03
C PRO A 143 -15.64 -14.18 -18.08
N VAL A 144 -15.30 -13.85 -19.33
CA VAL A 144 -16.17 -14.02 -20.51
C VAL A 144 -16.28 -15.50 -20.84
#